data_AF-O86990-F1
#
_entry.id   AF-O86990-F1
#
_cell.length_a   1.000
_cell.length_b   1.000
_cell.length_c   1.000
_cell.angle_alpha   90.00
_cell.angle_beta   90.00
_cell.angle_gamma   90.00
#
_symmetry.space_group_name_H-M   'P 1'
#
loop_
_entity.id
_entity.type
_entity.pdbx_description
1 polymer ?
#
loop_
_entity_poly.entity_id
_entity_poly.type
_entity_poly.pdbx_seq_one_letter_code
_entity_poly.pdbx_strand_id
1 'polypeptide(L)'
;DPKLGHENIIHAERSQIGIVFAEAGLTESGGIVLFSSPEKGRSVSLLPETSIVILRKSDILPRVAQLAERLHKMAQDGIRMPSCINLIGGASSTADIELIKVWGVHGPVHAAYLIIEDC
;
A
#
# COMPACT_ATOMS: atom_id res chain seq x y z
N ASP A 1 -18.76 -0.97 2.30
CA ASP A 1 -19.16 -1.20 3.70
C ASP A 1 -18.29 -2.29 4.30
N PRO A 2 -17.55 -2.03 5.40
CA PRO A 2 -16.71 -3.03 6.06
C PRO A 2 -17.44 -4.32 6.46
N LYS A 3 -18.75 -4.25 6.71
CA LYS A 3 -19.55 -5.40 7.16
C LYS A 3 -19.73 -6.48 6.09
N LEU A 4 -19.59 -6.12 4.80
CA LEU A 4 -19.78 -7.04 3.68
C LEU A 4 -18.60 -8.00 3.48
N GLY A 5 -17.48 -7.82 4.20
CA GLY A 5 -16.39 -8.78 4.36
C GLY A 5 -15.99 -9.53 3.09
N HIS A 6 -16.55 -10.74 2.92
CA HIS A 6 -16.29 -11.62 1.78
C HIS A 6 -16.72 -11.05 0.43
N GLU A 7 -17.86 -10.35 0.36
CA GLU A 7 -18.33 -9.73 -0.89
C GLU A 7 -17.36 -8.66 -1.37
N ASN A 8 -16.79 -7.86 -0.46
CA ASN A 8 -15.76 -6.87 -0.81
C ASN A 8 -14.51 -7.51 -1.42
N ILE A 9 -14.16 -8.74 -0.99
CA ILE A 9 -13.03 -9.50 -1.55
C ILE A 9 -13.36 -9.91 -2.99
N ILE A 10 -14.55 -10.47 -3.22
CA ILE A 10 -15.01 -10.85 -4.57
C ILE A 10 -15.09 -9.62 -5.49
N HIS A 11 -15.57 -8.50 -5.00
CA HIS A 11 -15.62 -7.25 -5.77
C HIS A 11 -14.22 -6.75 -6.11
N ALA A 12 -13.28 -6.78 -5.16
CA ALA A 12 -11.91 -6.38 -5.40
C ALA A 12 -11.21 -7.29 -6.42
N GLU A 13 -11.42 -8.61 -6.34
CA GLU A 13 -10.89 -9.58 -7.32
C GLU A 13 -11.42 -9.34 -8.74
N ARG A 14 -12.70 -9.01 -8.88
CA ARG A 14 -13.32 -8.73 -10.20
C ARG A 14 -13.01 -7.33 -10.73
N SER A 15 -12.44 -6.46 -9.89
CA SER A 15 -12.12 -5.10 -10.27
C SER A 15 -10.81 -5.05 -11.04
N GLN A 16 -10.78 -4.26 -12.12
CA GLN A 16 -9.58 -4.07 -12.94
C GLN A 16 -8.57 -3.13 -12.28
N ILE A 17 -9.07 -2.17 -11.47
CA ILE A 17 -8.29 -1.11 -10.85
C ILE A 17 -8.62 -1.03 -9.37
N GLY A 18 -7.60 -1.07 -8.53
CA GLY A 18 -7.64 -0.73 -7.11
C GLY A 18 -7.05 0.66 -6.90
N ILE A 19 -7.71 1.49 -6.09
CA ILE A 19 -7.21 2.82 -5.73
C ILE A 19 -7.01 2.86 -4.23
N VAL A 20 -5.81 3.23 -3.79
CA VAL A 20 -5.47 3.29 -2.37
C VAL A 20 -4.71 4.57 -2.04
N PHE A 21 -4.88 5.04 -0.81
CA PHE A 21 -4.10 6.14 -0.24
C PHE A 21 -2.98 5.56 0.61
N ALA A 22 -1.74 5.89 0.25
CA ALA A 22 -0.57 5.55 1.04
C ALA A 22 -0.45 6.44 2.26
N GLU A 23 -0.03 5.85 3.37
CA GLU A 23 0.21 6.54 4.63
C GLU A 23 1.61 7.15 4.66
N ALA A 24 2.54 6.53 3.94
CA ALA A 24 3.86 7.09 3.69
C ALA A 24 4.47 6.54 2.40
N GLY A 25 5.36 7.33 1.81
CA GLY A 25 6.35 6.85 0.83
C GLY A 25 7.70 6.70 1.51
N LEU A 26 8.53 5.74 1.09
CA LEU A 26 9.86 5.52 1.63
C LEU A 26 10.90 5.74 0.55
N THR A 27 11.73 6.78 0.69
CA THR A 27 12.74 7.07 -0.33
C THR A 27 13.83 6.01 -0.39
N GLU A 28 14.18 5.38 0.75
CA GLU A 28 15.26 4.37 0.78
C GLU A 28 14.96 3.10 -0.02
N SER A 29 13.69 2.69 -0.07
CA SER A 29 13.24 1.46 -0.72
C SER A 29 12.48 1.73 -2.02
N GLY A 30 12.26 3.00 -2.36
CA GLY A 30 11.35 3.41 -3.44
C GLY A 30 9.92 2.92 -3.24
N GLY A 31 9.55 2.55 -2.02
CA GLY A 31 8.32 1.85 -1.68
C GLY A 31 7.28 2.74 -1.00
N ILE A 32 6.18 2.12 -0.62
CA ILE A 32 5.06 2.76 0.08
C ILE A 32 4.66 1.97 1.33
N VAL A 33 3.90 2.64 2.18
CA VAL A 33 3.34 2.09 3.41
C VAL A 33 1.82 2.19 3.34
N LEU A 34 1.14 1.06 3.50
CA LEU A 34 -0.32 0.99 3.56
C LEU A 34 -0.77 0.48 4.94
N PHE A 35 -1.66 1.22 5.59
CA PHE A 35 -2.33 0.76 6.80
C PHE A 35 -3.63 0.04 6.48
N SER A 36 -3.84 -1.07 7.17
CA SER A 36 -5.11 -1.81 7.12
C SER A 36 -6.02 -1.34 8.25
N SER A 37 -7.25 -1.01 7.88
CA SER A 37 -8.34 -0.69 8.81
C SER A 37 -9.65 -1.29 8.27
N PRO A 38 -10.76 -1.27 9.03
CA PRO A 38 -12.05 -1.71 8.52
C PRO A 38 -12.45 -1.05 7.20
N GLU A 39 -12.05 0.20 6.99
CA GLU A 39 -12.34 0.97 5.77
C GLU A 39 -11.24 0.84 4.70
N LYS A 40 -10.05 0.39 5.08
CA LYS A 40 -8.89 0.20 4.19
C LYS A 40 -8.56 -1.29 4.07
N GLY A 41 -9.33 -1.98 3.24
CA GLY A 41 -9.17 -3.41 2.99
C GLY A 41 -7.92 -3.73 2.18
N ARG A 42 -7.14 -4.72 2.62
CA ARG A 42 -5.93 -5.20 1.92
C ARG A 42 -6.21 -5.74 0.52
N SER A 43 -7.42 -6.27 0.30
CA SER A 43 -7.84 -6.81 -1.00
C SER A 43 -7.78 -5.75 -2.10
N VAL A 44 -8.03 -4.48 -1.79
CA VAL A 44 -8.08 -3.39 -2.78
C VAL A 44 -6.70 -3.08 -3.36
N SER A 45 -5.62 -3.22 -2.58
CA SER A 45 -4.25 -3.03 -3.08
C SER A 45 -3.63 -4.29 -3.67
N LEU A 46 -4.18 -5.47 -3.39
CA LEU A 46 -3.54 -6.76 -3.68
C LEU A 46 -4.19 -7.56 -4.82
N LEU A 47 -5.52 -7.47 -4.98
CA LEU A 47 -6.26 -8.33 -5.91
C LEU A 47 -6.47 -7.71 -7.30
N PRO A 48 -6.78 -6.41 -7.44
CA PRO A 48 -6.89 -5.80 -8.76
C PRO A 48 -5.59 -5.89 -9.55
N GLU A 49 -5.71 -6.12 -10.86
CA GLU A 49 -4.56 -6.22 -11.76
C GLU A 49 -3.77 -4.91 -11.84
N THR A 50 -4.46 -3.76 -11.74
CA THR A 50 -3.85 -2.44 -11.71
C THR A 50 -4.07 -1.78 -10.36
N SER A 51 -3.02 -1.21 -9.77
CA SER A 51 -3.08 -0.44 -8.52
C SER A 51 -2.67 1.00 -8.74
N ILE A 52 -3.52 1.94 -8.33
CA ILE A 52 -3.23 3.36 -8.28
C ILE A 52 -3.03 3.75 -6.82
N VAL A 53 -1.83 4.21 -6.51
CA VAL A 53 -1.46 4.63 -5.17
C VAL A 53 -1.35 6.14 -5.15
N ILE A 54 -2.17 6.77 -4.32
CA ILE A 54 -2.13 8.21 -4.09
C ILE A 54 -1.25 8.46 -2.86
N LEU A 55 -0.25 9.32 -3.02
CA LEU A 55 0.72 9.65 -1.99
C LEU A 55 0.82 11.17 -1.83
N ARG A 56 0.63 11.67 -0.61
CA ARG A 56 0.91 13.07 -0.28
C ARG A 56 2.40 13.32 -0.22
N LYS A 57 2.84 14.46 -0.77
CA LYS A 57 4.26 14.86 -0.77
C LYS A 57 4.81 15.02 0.64
N SER A 58 4.02 15.51 1.61
CA SER A 58 4.44 15.60 3.03
C SER A 58 4.57 14.25 3.75
N ASP A 59 4.01 13.19 3.17
CA ASP A 59 4.07 11.83 3.71
C ASP A 59 5.24 11.02 3.13
N ILE A 60 6.12 11.64 2.36
CA ILE A 60 7.37 11.02 1.91
C ILE A 60 8.38 11.06 3.05
N LEU A 61 8.77 9.88 3.51
CA LEU A 61 9.72 9.66 4.59
C LEU A 61 11.05 9.14 4.04
N PRO A 62 12.17 9.50 4.68
CA PRO A 62 13.48 9.03 4.23
C PRO A 62 13.65 7.52 4.45
N ARG A 63 13.26 7.02 5.64
CA ARG A 63 13.44 5.61 6.05
C ARG A 63 12.31 5.06 6.91
N VAL A 64 12.28 3.74 7.07
CA VAL A 64 11.35 3.01 7.96
C VAL A 64 11.50 3.44 9.42
N ALA A 65 12.67 3.93 9.84
CA ALA A 65 12.88 4.46 11.18
C ALA A 65 11.91 5.63 11.50
N GLN A 66 11.72 6.57 10.55
CA GLN A 66 10.79 7.68 10.73
C GLN A 66 9.33 7.21 10.73
N LEU A 67 9.01 6.13 10.00
CA LEU A 67 7.70 5.49 10.11
C LEU A 67 7.49 4.94 11.52
N ALA A 68 8.48 4.25 12.09
CA ALA A 68 8.41 3.72 13.44
C ALA A 68 8.22 4.83 14.49
N GLU A 69 8.90 5.97 14.35
CA GLU A 69 8.69 7.14 15.20
C GLU A 69 7.26 7.69 15.11
N ARG A 70 6.71 7.83 13.89
CA ARG A 70 5.31 8.24 13.67
C ARG A 70 4.33 7.27 14.36
N LEU A 71 4.53 5.97 14.19
CA LEU A 71 3.71 4.93 14.82
C LEU A 71 3.80 4.97 16.35
N HIS A 72 5.00 5.18 16.89
CA HIS A 72 5.21 5.32 18.33
C HIS A 72 4.45 6.52 18.89
N LYS A 73 4.53 7.67 18.21
CA LYS A 73 3.79 8.86 18.58
C LYS A 73 2.27 8.63 18.54
N MET A 74 1.76 8.00 17.48
CA MET A 74 0.34 7.64 17.39
C MET A 74 -0.11 6.78 18.58
N ALA A 75 0.72 5.82 18.99
CA ALA A 75 0.42 4.97 20.14
C ALA A 75 0.43 5.77 21.46
N GLN A 76 1.38 6.70 21.64
CA GLN A 76 1.42 7.60 22.79
C GLN A 76 0.19 8.52 22.86
N ASP A 77 -0.28 8.99 21.70
CA ASP A 77 -1.47 9.84 21.56
C ASP A 77 -2.79 9.04 21.76
N GLY A 78 -2.71 7.73 22.04
CA GLY A 78 -3.87 6.85 22.24
C GLY A 78 -4.64 6.53 20.96
N ILE A 79 -4.06 6.80 19.78
CA ILE A 79 -4.67 6.52 18.50
C ILE A 79 -4.67 5.01 18.26
N ARG A 80 -5.81 4.46 17.81
CA ARG A 80 -5.93 3.04 17.49
C ARG A 80 -4.96 2.66 16.37
N MET A 81 -4.06 1.74 16.68
CA MET A 81 -3.09 1.22 15.72
C MET A 81 -3.76 0.47 14.57
N PRO A 82 -3.18 0.51 13.36
CA PRO A 82 -3.65 -0.30 12.23
C PRO A 82 -3.54 -1.78 12.56
N SER A 83 -4.45 -2.59 12.02
CA SER A 83 -4.42 -4.05 12.25
C SER A 83 -3.28 -4.74 11.50
N CYS A 84 -2.78 -4.11 10.45
CA CYS A 84 -1.67 -4.58 9.64
C CYS A 84 -1.03 -3.37 8.93
N ILE A 85 0.29 -3.38 8.83
CA ILE A 85 1.09 -2.37 8.12
C ILE A 85 1.80 -3.11 6.99
N ASN A 86 1.49 -2.76 5.74
CA ASN A 86 2.14 -3.35 4.57
C ASN A 86 3.22 -2.38 4.08
N LEU A 87 4.48 -2.84 4.07
CA LEU A 87 5.60 -2.13 3.47
C LEU A 87 5.81 -2.76 2.09
N ILE A 88 5.36 -2.07 1.05
CA ILE A 88 5.45 -2.53 -0.33
C ILE A 88 6.67 -1.85 -0.93
N GLY A 89 7.72 -2.62 -1.19
CA GLY A 89 8.92 -2.10 -1.85
C GLY A 89 8.61 -1.49 -3.21
N GLY A 90 9.47 -0.59 -3.69
CA GLY A 90 9.39 -0.09 -5.06
C GLY A 90 9.58 -1.21 -6.08
N ALA A 91 9.57 -0.86 -7.37
CA ALA A 91 9.81 -1.83 -8.44
C ALA A 91 11.16 -2.55 -8.22
N SER A 92 11.11 -3.72 -7.57
CA SER A 92 12.25 -4.61 -7.44
C SER A 92 12.29 -5.42 -8.73
N SER A 93 13.43 -5.42 -9.39
CA SER A 93 13.67 -6.29 -10.53
C SER A 93 13.76 -7.73 -10.04
N THR A 94 12.64 -8.44 -9.94
CA THR A 94 12.64 -9.90 -9.94
C THR A 94 13.01 -10.47 -11.32
N ALA A 95 13.16 -9.62 -12.35
CA ALA A 95 13.71 -10.02 -13.65
C ALA A 95 15.22 -10.35 -13.61
N ASP A 96 15.92 -10.04 -12.51
CA ASP A 96 17.38 -10.18 -12.39
C ASP A 96 17.83 -11.41 -11.56
N ILE A 97 16.90 -12.34 -11.24
CA ILE A 97 17.25 -13.57 -10.50
C ILE A 97 17.11 -14.83 -11.34
N GLU A 98 16.18 -14.94 -12.30
CA GLU A 98 16.04 -16.16 -13.13
C GLU A 98 15.49 -15.94 -14.56
N LEU A 99 15.41 -14.69 -15.07
CA LEU A 99 14.89 -14.35 -16.43
C LEU A 99 13.44 -14.79 -16.76
N ILE A 100 12.75 -15.54 -15.88
CA ILE A 100 11.36 -15.95 -16.06
C ILE A 100 10.46 -15.10 -15.15
N LYS A 101 9.87 -14.04 -15.70
CA LYS A 101 8.89 -13.23 -14.98
C LYS A 101 7.55 -13.97 -14.96
N VAL A 102 7.21 -14.59 -13.82
CA VAL A 102 5.85 -15.11 -13.58
C VAL A 102 4.94 -13.94 -13.25
N TRP A 103 3.96 -13.69 -14.11
CA TRP A 103 3.02 -12.58 -13.97
C TRP A 103 1.82 -12.99 -13.10
N GLY A 104 1.39 -12.12 -12.19
CA GLY A 104 0.08 -12.22 -11.53
C GLY A 104 -0.03 -13.06 -10.24
N VAL A 105 1.06 -13.61 -9.69
CA VAL A 105 1.01 -14.41 -8.44
C VAL A 105 1.38 -13.63 -7.17
N HIS A 106 1.94 -12.42 -7.27
CA HIS A 106 2.53 -11.69 -6.12
C HIS A 106 1.97 -10.26 -5.92
N GLY A 107 0.87 -9.91 -6.58
CA GLY A 107 0.22 -8.60 -6.47
C GLY A 107 -0.13 -7.99 -7.83
N PRO A 108 -0.52 -6.71 -7.87
CA PRO A 108 -0.90 -6.01 -9.09
C PRO A 108 0.19 -6.10 -10.17
N VAL A 109 -0.23 -6.35 -11.41
CA VAL A 109 0.64 -6.40 -12.59
C VAL A 109 1.13 -5.00 -12.96
N HIS A 110 0.27 -4.00 -12.79
CA HIS A 110 0.56 -2.60 -13.07
C HIS A 110 0.39 -1.76 -11.81
N ALA A 111 1.34 -0.85 -11.55
CA ALA A 111 1.26 0.10 -10.45
C ALA A 111 1.54 1.52 -10.96
N ALA A 112 0.68 2.46 -10.58
CA ALA A 112 0.87 3.89 -10.83
C ALA A 112 0.88 4.64 -9.50
N TYR A 113 1.85 5.52 -9.31
CA TYR A 113 1.99 6.34 -8.11
C TYR A 113 1.67 7.80 -8.45
N LEU A 114 0.62 8.34 -7.84
CA LEU A 114 0.23 9.73 -7.99
C LEU A 114 0.67 10.52 -6.76
N ILE A 115 1.71 11.33 -6.91
CA ILE A 115 2.18 12.23 -5.86
C ILE A 115 1.38 13.53 -5.94
N ILE A 116 0.71 13.89 -4.85
CA ILE A 116 -0.08 15.11 -4.72
C ILE A 116 0.58 16.06 -3.73
N GLU A 117 0.48 17.37 -3.98
CA GLU A 117 0.88 18.38 -3.02
C GLU A 117 -0.24 18.62 -2.00
N ASP A 118 0.16 18.88 -0.76
CA ASP A 118 -0.76 19.23 0.32
C ASP A 118 -1.10 20.71 0.21
N CYS A 119 -2.39 21.02 0.08
CA CYS A 119 -2.91 22.38 0.02
C CYS A 119 -2.94 23.07 1.39
#